data_AF-A0A397JB13-F1
#
_entry.id   AF-A0A397JB13-F1
#
_cell.length_a   1.000
_cell.length_b   1.000
_cell.length_c   1.000
_cell.angle_alpha   90.00
_cell.angle_beta   90.00
_cell.angle_gamma   90.00
#
_symmetry.space_group_name_H-M   'P 1'
#
loop_
_entity.id
_entity.type
_entity.pdbx_description
1 polymer ?
#
loop_
_entity_poly.entity_id
_entity_poly.type
_entity_poly.pdbx_seq_one_letter_code
_entity_poly.pdbx_strand_id
1 'polypeptide(L)'
;MESFLTSVEKLVSDASVKIQRMSDNIFRKQYNISKEIKGQRIDEELLDNHLLINEKFIQSGHLETATKFWQFKIDGETTYIRYGSIISDGSLKERAIQVEQHNDEATAQKKIEALIAKKLNSGYQGWVR
;
A
#
# COMPACT_ATOMS: atom_id res chain seq x y z
N MET A 1 -4.43 34.76 -28.50
CA MET A 1 -3.36 33.87 -28.03
C MET A 1 -3.76 33.02 -26.83
N GLU A 2 -4.70 33.44 -25.98
CA GLU A 2 -5.07 32.68 -24.78
C GLU A 2 -5.88 31.39 -25.04
N SER A 3 -6.66 31.31 -26.12
CA SER A 3 -7.47 30.12 -26.43
C SER A 3 -6.66 28.85 -26.75
N PHE A 4 -5.43 29.01 -27.27
CA PHE A 4 -4.55 27.89 -27.58
C PHE A 4 -3.94 27.27 -26.30
N LEU A 5 -3.61 28.10 -25.31
CA LEU A 5 -3.03 27.63 -24.05
C LEU A 5 -4.05 26.81 -23.25
N THR A 6 -5.30 27.28 -23.16
CA THR A 6 -6.39 26.54 -22.49
C THR A 6 -6.68 25.20 -23.16
N SER A 7 -6.53 25.12 -24.49
CA SER A 7 -6.75 23.88 -25.24
C SER A 7 -5.64 22.85 -25.01
N VAL A 8 -4.39 23.29 -24.80
CA VAL A 8 -3.26 22.41 -24.49
C VAL A 8 -3.36 21.88 -23.06
N GLU A 9 -3.72 22.72 -22.09
CA GLU A 9 -3.91 22.29 -20.69
C GLU A 9 -5.02 21.24 -20.55
N LYS A 10 -6.11 21.41 -21.30
CA LYS A 10 -7.20 20.43 -21.33
C LYS A 10 -6.74 19.09 -21.91
N LEU A 11 -5.96 19.10 -22.99
CA LEU A 11 -5.40 17.89 -23.60
C LEU A 11 -4.44 17.16 -22.66
N VAL A 12 -3.62 17.89 -21.89
CA VAL A 12 -2.72 17.30 -20.90
C VAL A 12 -3.50 16.68 -19.74
N SER A 13 -4.56 17.36 -19.27
CA SER A 13 -5.45 16.84 -18.23
C SER A 13 -6.16 15.55 -18.67
N ASP A 14 -6.73 15.54 -19.88
CA ASP A 14 -7.41 14.38 -20.44
C ASP A 14 -6.47 13.19 -20.65
N ALA A 15 -5.23 13.46 -21.09
CA ALA A 15 -4.19 12.44 -21.20
C ALA A 15 -3.79 11.86 -19.83
N SER A 16 -3.66 12.70 -18.81
CA SER A 16 -3.35 12.26 -17.43
C SER A 16 -4.45 11.35 -16.86
N VAL A 17 -5.73 11.73 -17.05
CA VAL A 17 -6.88 10.91 -16.64
C VAL A 17 -6.91 9.57 -17.39
N LYS A 18 -6.57 9.57 -18.68
CA LYS A 18 -6.51 8.35 -19.49
C LYS A 18 -5.39 7.41 -19.03
N ILE A 19 -4.21 7.95 -18.74
CA ILE A 19 -3.07 7.20 -18.19
C ILE A 19 -3.45 6.58 -16.84
N GLN A 20 -4.12 7.34 -15.96
CA GLN A 20 -4.56 6.84 -14.66
C GLN A 20 -5.52 5.65 -14.81
N ARG A 21 -6.53 5.77 -15.68
CA ARG A 21 -7.49 4.68 -15.97
C ARG A 21 -6.82 3.44 -16.57
N MET A 22 -5.79 3.61 -17.39
CA MET A 22 -5.03 2.51 -17.95
C MET A 22 -4.22 1.77 -16.87
N SER A 23 -3.57 2.51 -15.97
CA SER A 23 -2.86 1.93 -14.83
C SER A 23 -3.79 1.11 -13.92
N ASP A 24 -4.99 1.62 -13.63
CA ASP A 24 -5.99 0.91 -12.81
C ASP A 24 -6.46 -0.40 -13.47
N ASN A 25 -6.62 -0.41 -14.79
CA ASN A 25 -7.01 -1.61 -15.54
C ASN A 25 -5.88 -2.66 -15.60
N ILE A 26 -4.62 -2.23 -15.72
CA ILE A 26 -3.46 -3.13 -15.68
C ILE A 26 -3.37 -3.79 -14.30
N PHE A 27 -3.55 -3.02 -13.23
CA PHE A 27 -3.54 -3.53 -11.86
C PHE A 27 -4.65 -4.56 -11.61
N ARG A 28 -5.88 -4.29 -12.07
CA ARG A 28 -7.00 -5.25 -12.00
C ARG A 28 -6.73 -6.54 -12.78
N LYS A 29 -6.12 -6.45 -13.96
CA LYS A 29 -5.76 -7.64 -14.75
C LYS A 29 -4.69 -8.47 -14.06
N GLN A 30 -3.65 -7.85 -13.50
CA GLN A 30 -2.62 -8.58 -12.75
C GLN A 30 -3.19 -9.28 -11.50
N TYR A 31 -4.12 -8.63 -10.79
CA TYR A 31 -4.83 -9.23 -9.66
C TYR A 31 -5.70 -10.43 -10.07
N ASN A 32 -6.39 -10.36 -11.21
CA ASN A 32 -7.21 -11.48 -11.68
C ASN A 32 -6.36 -12.65 -12.21
N ILE A 33 -5.25 -12.37 -12.89
CA ILE A 33 -4.29 -13.40 -13.34
C ILE A 33 -3.68 -14.11 -12.13
N SER A 34 -3.34 -13.39 -11.05
CA SER A 34 -2.82 -14.02 -9.84
C SER A 34 -3.85 -14.91 -9.13
N LYS A 35 -5.14 -14.59 -9.23
CA LYS A 35 -6.23 -15.48 -8.77
C LYS A 35 -6.37 -16.73 -9.63
N GLU A 36 -6.21 -16.61 -10.94
CA GLU A 36 -6.37 -17.73 -11.88
C GLU A 36 -5.19 -18.71 -11.80
N ILE A 37 -3.97 -18.21 -11.60
CA ILE A 37 -2.77 -19.02 -11.33
C ILE A 37 -2.92 -19.81 -10.00
N LYS A 38 -3.62 -19.25 -9.00
CA LYS A 38 -3.94 -19.93 -7.73
C LYS A 38 -5.04 -21.00 -7.84
N GLY A 39 -5.67 -21.16 -9.01
CA GLY A 39 -6.77 -22.10 -9.25
C GLY A 39 -6.36 -23.43 -9.88
N GLN A 40 -5.10 -23.65 -10.25
CA GLN A 40 -4.64 -24.92 -10.83
C GLN A 40 -4.19 -25.89 -9.74
N ARG A 41 -5.18 -26.67 -9.27
CA ARG A 41 -5.13 -28.06 -8.77
C ARG A 41 -3.81 -28.49 -8.11
N ILE A 42 -3.75 -28.32 -6.80
CA ILE A 42 -2.79 -28.97 -5.91
C ILE A 42 -3.60 -30.00 -5.10
N ASP A 43 -3.11 -31.23 -5.05
CA ASP A 43 -3.79 -32.40 -4.48
C ASP A 43 -4.35 -32.13 -3.07
N GLU A 44 -5.61 -32.49 -2.87
CA GLU A 44 -6.47 -32.14 -1.71
C GLU A 44 -5.99 -32.66 -0.33
N GLU A 45 -4.82 -33.31 -0.24
CA GLU A 45 -4.35 -33.93 1.01
C GLU A 45 -3.30 -33.08 1.76
N LEU A 46 -2.85 -31.94 1.19
CA LEU A 46 -1.92 -31.00 1.84
C LEU A 46 -2.53 -29.63 2.18
N LEU A 47 -3.80 -29.40 1.84
CA LEU A 47 -4.45 -28.10 2.00
C LEU A 47 -5.13 -27.86 3.36
N ASP A 48 -5.21 -28.88 4.23
CA ASP A 48 -5.90 -28.76 5.52
C ASP A 48 -5.08 -28.04 6.62
N ASN A 49 -3.80 -27.75 6.39
CA ASN A 49 -2.94 -27.09 7.38
C ASN A 49 -2.64 -25.60 7.11
N HIS A 50 -3.07 -25.02 5.97
CA HIS A 50 -2.73 -23.63 5.63
C HIS A 50 -3.91 -22.69 5.42
N LEU A 51 -5.15 -23.18 5.58
CA LEU A 51 -6.38 -22.44 5.32
C LEU A 51 -7.15 -22.03 6.59
N LEU A 52 -6.42 -21.75 7.68
CA LEU A 52 -6.97 -21.18 8.91
C LEU A 52 -6.46 -19.77 9.17
N ILE A 53 -6.63 -18.82 8.25
CA ILE A 53 -6.60 -17.41 8.65
C ILE A 53 -7.58 -16.56 7.83
N ASN A 54 -8.87 -16.68 8.15
CA ASN A 54 -9.85 -15.60 7.95
C ASN A 54 -9.65 -14.51 9.03
N GLU A 55 -8.41 -14.09 9.29
CA GLU A 55 -8.12 -12.87 10.06
C GLU A 55 -7.81 -11.77 9.05
N LYS A 56 -8.35 -10.57 9.27
CA LYS A 56 -8.10 -9.41 8.43
C LYS A 56 -6.60 -9.09 8.44
N PHE A 57 -5.86 -9.63 7.49
CA PHE A 57 -4.43 -9.38 7.34
C PHE A 57 -4.21 -7.92 6.95
N ILE A 58 -3.45 -7.20 7.75
CA ILE A 58 -3.12 -5.80 7.48
C ILE A 58 -1.95 -5.76 6.49
N GLN A 59 -2.24 -5.46 5.23
CA GLN A 59 -1.20 -5.44 4.19
C GLN A 59 -0.52 -4.08 4.05
N SER A 60 -1.18 -3.01 4.46
CA SER A 60 -0.69 -1.64 4.29
C SER A 60 -1.37 -0.64 5.21
N GLY A 61 -0.75 0.51 5.38
CA GLY A 61 -1.40 1.59 6.10
C GLY A 61 -0.68 2.91 5.97
N HIS A 62 -1.39 3.94 6.41
CA HIS A 62 -0.91 5.29 6.49
C HIS A 62 -1.44 5.93 7.76
N LEU A 63 -0.52 6.40 8.58
CA LEU A 63 -0.79 7.10 9.82
C LEU A 63 -0.04 8.42 9.78
N GLU A 64 -0.64 9.49 10.27
CA GLU A 64 -0.03 10.82 10.28
C GLU A 64 -0.44 11.65 11.49
N THR A 65 0.34 12.69 11.74
CA THR A 65 -0.01 13.83 12.59
C THR A 65 -0.05 15.09 11.71
N ALA A 66 -0.26 16.26 12.29
CA ALA A 66 -0.20 17.52 11.53
C ALA A 66 1.16 17.78 10.84
N THR A 67 2.25 17.15 11.28
CA THR A 67 3.62 17.47 10.82
C THR A 67 4.44 16.26 10.41
N LYS A 68 3.92 15.03 10.54
CA LYS A 68 4.68 13.80 10.25
C LYS A 68 3.78 12.75 9.65
N PHE A 69 4.34 11.95 8.75
CA PHE A 69 3.66 10.78 8.20
C PHE A 69 4.47 9.51 8.44
N TRP A 70 3.75 8.40 8.50
CA TRP A 70 4.29 7.05 8.62
C TRP A 70 3.42 6.10 7.80
N GLN A 71 4.04 5.43 6.84
CA GLN A 71 3.40 4.49 5.92
C GLN A 71 4.09 3.15 6.03
N PHE A 72 3.35 2.08 5.82
CA PHE A 72 3.93 0.76 5.75
C PHE A 72 3.21 -0.11 4.72
N LYS A 73 3.92 -1.14 4.26
CA LYS A 73 3.42 -2.24 3.44
C LYS A 73 4.08 -3.53 3.91
N ILE A 74 3.32 -4.62 3.95
CA ILE A 74 3.83 -5.99 4.13
C ILE A 74 3.72 -6.71 2.79
N ASP A 75 4.77 -7.42 2.41
CA ASP A 75 4.82 -8.25 1.21
C ASP A 75 5.43 -9.60 1.61
N GLY A 76 4.58 -10.55 2.00
CA GLY A 76 4.99 -11.81 2.63
C GLY A 76 5.83 -11.56 3.89
N GLU A 77 7.08 -12.00 3.85
CA GLU A 77 8.03 -11.90 4.96
C GLU A 77 8.75 -10.55 5.04
N THR A 78 8.48 -9.62 4.11
CA THR A 78 9.17 -8.33 4.06
C THR A 78 8.26 -7.19 4.51
N THR A 79 8.75 -6.34 5.40
CA THR A 79 8.10 -5.07 5.76
C THR A 79 8.80 -3.89 5.11
N TYR A 80 8.02 -3.02 4.50
CA TYR A 80 8.46 -1.74 3.96
C TYR A 80 7.84 -0.63 4.79
N ILE A 81 8.65 0.28 5.31
CA ILE A 81 8.22 1.41 6.11
C ILE A 81 8.75 2.68 5.46
N ARG A 82 7.88 3.66 5.26
CA ARG A 82 8.25 4.98 4.74
C ARG A 82 7.75 6.05 5.70
N TYR A 83 8.60 7.01 6.04
CA TYR A 83 8.23 8.07 6.99
C TYR A 83 8.94 9.38 6.68
N GLY A 84 8.42 10.46 7.26
CA GLY A 84 9.00 11.79 7.10
C GLY A 84 8.11 12.89 7.67
N SER A 85 8.37 14.11 7.24
CA SER A 85 7.71 15.33 7.70
C SER A 85 6.63 15.76 6.70
N ILE A 86 5.55 16.33 7.21
CA ILE A 86 4.52 17.04 6.43
C ILE A 86 4.80 18.53 6.61
N ILE A 87 5.02 19.25 5.53
CA ILE A 87 5.21 20.71 5.57
C ILE A 87 3.86 21.43 5.47
N SER A 88 3.84 22.73 5.73
CA SER A 88 2.61 23.53 5.88
C SER A 88 1.68 23.54 4.67
N ASP A 89 2.19 23.26 3.46
CA ASP A 89 1.40 23.16 2.24
C ASP A 89 0.78 21.75 2.01
N GLY A 90 1.00 20.82 2.94
CA GLY A 90 0.56 19.43 2.86
C GLY A 90 1.52 18.48 2.15
N SER A 91 2.64 18.97 1.62
CA SER A 91 3.62 18.15 0.92
C SER A 91 4.47 17.31 1.89
N LEU A 92 4.93 16.16 1.43
CA LEU A 92 5.80 15.26 2.21
C LEU A 92 7.28 15.60 1.96
N LYS A 93 8.03 15.91 3.03
CA LYS A 93 9.48 16.19 3.08
C LYS A 93 10.21 15.10 3.90
N GLU A 94 11.54 14.99 3.75
CA GLU A 94 12.40 14.11 4.58
C GLU A 94 11.96 12.63 4.57
N ARG A 95 11.73 12.09 3.37
CA ARG A 95 11.26 10.72 3.17
C ARG A 95 12.41 9.73 3.39
N ALA A 96 12.35 8.97 4.48
CA ALA A 96 13.19 7.80 4.70
C ALA A 96 12.41 6.52 4.39
N ILE A 97 13.12 5.50 3.90
CA ILE A 97 12.59 4.16 3.65
C ILE A 97 13.40 3.17 4.46
N GLN A 98 12.71 2.33 5.22
CA GLN A 98 13.25 1.19 5.92
C GLN A 98 12.63 -0.08 5.33
N VAL A 99 13.48 -1.03 4.97
CA VAL A 99 13.05 -2.35 4.50
C VAL A 99 13.64 -3.36 5.48
N GLU A 100 12.81 -4.32 5.90
CA GLU A 100 13.23 -5.34 6.84
C GLU A 100 12.64 -6.69 6.47
N GLN A 101 13.50 -7.71 6.45
CA GLN A 101 13.15 -9.09 6.19
C GLN A 101 12.92 -9.82 7.52
N HIS A 102 11.88 -10.64 7.56
CA HIS A 102 11.52 -11.48 8.71
C HIS A 102 11.67 -12.96 8.37
N ASN A 103 11.59 -13.82 9.38
CA ASN A 103 11.67 -15.27 9.19
C ASN A 103 10.38 -15.85 8.59
N ASP A 104 9.24 -15.19 8.80
CA ASP A 104 7.91 -15.61 8.38
C ASP A 104 6.95 -14.41 8.31
N GLU A 105 5.86 -14.56 7.57
CA GLU A 105 4.84 -13.52 7.36
C GLU A 105 4.08 -13.15 8.65
N ALA A 106 3.85 -14.10 9.57
CA ALA A 106 3.16 -13.82 10.83
C ALA A 106 4.03 -12.95 11.77
N THR A 107 5.35 -13.11 11.73
CA THR A 107 6.32 -12.27 12.45
C THR A 107 6.34 -10.86 11.88
N ALA A 108 6.34 -10.71 10.55
CA ALA A 108 6.22 -9.41 9.88
C ALA A 108 4.93 -8.68 10.30
N GLN A 109 3.81 -9.40 10.31
CA GLN A 109 2.49 -8.91 10.69
C GLN A 109 2.45 -8.42 12.15
N LYS A 110 2.86 -9.27 13.12
CA LYS A 110 2.88 -8.91 14.54
C LYS A 110 3.74 -7.70 14.83
N LYS A 111 4.87 -7.57 14.13
CA LYS A 111 5.74 -6.40 14.27
C LYS A 111 5.06 -5.12 13.83
N ILE A 112 4.41 -5.14 12.66
CA ILE A 112 3.68 -3.98 12.15
C ILE A 112 2.50 -3.63 13.05
N GLU A 113 1.74 -4.61 13.54
CA GLU A 113 0.66 -4.38 14.50
C GLU A 113 1.13 -3.70 15.78
N ALA A 114 2.26 -4.14 16.33
CA ALA A 114 2.88 -3.49 17.49
C ALA A 114 3.32 -2.05 17.18
N LEU A 115 3.86 -1.80 15.99
CA LEU A 115 4.23 -0.45 15.55
C LEU A 115 3.00 0.45 15.35
N ILE A 116 1.92 -0.06 14.76
CA ILE A 116 0.65 0.65 14.60
C ILE A 116 0.13 1.07 15.97
N ALA A 117 0.02 0.13 16.93
CA ALA A 117 -0.45 0.42 18.27
C ALA A 117 0.40 1.51 18.96
N LYS A 118 1.74 1.44 18.83
CA LYS A 118 2.65 2.48 19.33
C LYS A 118 2.42 3.84 18.68
N LYS A 119 2.18 3.88 17.36
CA LYS A 119 1.93 5.12 16.61
C LYS A 119 0.59 5.74 16.98
N LEU A 120 -0.48 4.93 17.07
CA LEU A 120 -1.79 5.37 17.53
C LEU A 120 -1.72 5.95 18.95
N ASN A 121 -1.03 5.28 19.87
CA ASN A 121 -0.78 5.79 21.23
C ASN A 121 0.06 7.08 21.25
N SER A 122 0.85 7.35 20.19
CA SER A 122 1.63 8.57 20.03
C SER A 122 0.87 9.69 19.32
N GLY A 123 -0.44 9.54 19.11
CA GLY A 123 -1.31 10.56 18.52
C GLY A 123 -1.34 10.58 16.99
N TYR A 124 -0.79 9.55 16.33
CA TYR A 124 -0.99 9.39 14.89
C TYR A 124 -2.41 8.88 14.61
N GLN A 125 -2.98 9.30 13.49
CA GLN A 125 -4.30 8.87 13.02
C GLN A 125 -4.25 8.53 11.53
N GLY A 126 -5.16 7.69 11.04
CA GLY A 126 -5.22 7.34 9.63
C GLY A 126 -5.91 6.01 9.37
N TRP A 127 -5.45 5.28 8.35
CA TRP A 127 -6.06 4.03 7.90
C TRP A 127 -5.07 2.88 7.84
N VAL A 128 -5.61 1.67 7.99
CA VAL A 128 -4.89 0.40 8.10
C VAL A 128 -5.75 -0.67 7.40
N ARG A 129 -5.22 -1.40 6.42
CA ARG A 129 -5.98 -2.38 5.62
C ARG A 129 -5.10 -3.46 4.98
#